data_AF-A0A1F9Y159-F1
#
_entry.id   AF-A0A1F9Y159-F1
#
_cell.length_a   1.000
_cell.length_b   1.000
_cell.length_c   1.000
_cell.angle_alpha   90.00
_cell.angle_beta   90.00
_cell.angle_gamma   90.00
#
_symmetry.space_group_name_H-M   'P 1'
#
loop_
_entity.id
_entity.type
_entity.pdbx_description
1 polymer ?
#
loop_
_entity_poly.entity_id
_entity_poly.type
_entity_poly.pdbx_seq_one_letter_code
_entity_poly.pdbx_strand_id
1 'polypeptide(L)'
;MTTLAITGSTLLVVLSIWVQSFSLIPDLFRLNKECQEEGYYMAEFEFKMLGFAYYLDKGEYVKAITGLRKYHKQLKSRKGLIKLPKFSNKKEEMDFYLNLQNPKTGAFMDDSFPYCTYEGPTGNVLLHLEALAKETGVPFKLKYPLKFFDKINTPEKLTAYLDDLANIGWLAAKLPESSFHMVRDLISYSRDEDIVNRLHLYTFSPEWKRAMIKWFYKNQDPQTGYWGPRSRSSGKLLKLDLHNTGSIVKSFIDKEGNDIYPSFPLRYKDKMFENTLKIISEPPPKDDDLNDWHAYNLRMGKGVMLLTRYLWKDASREDKAKARKTFEKFAKIRFEQYYLQSEGAFSYYPKSQHATLDGTGSALGNLQDIGAFLPEKQKRLWGGVAENVMDLGCVTLSRLTEKDFDSLTTRKEINSLRFFAVAPDSGNFLENAKGVFYPRPTIVLDVMELIPKVKTWIDTTSQSMGNWISREETVSELVATKIEPIPVFKSEIPLELLNEILLENKRLTVLGFDVLQIARFKQTFILP
;
A
#
# COMPACT_ATOMS: atom_id res chain seq x y z
N MET A 1 4.06 51.39 -21.89
CA MET A 1 3.59 51.22 -20.50
C MET A 1 2.19 50.62 -20.41
N THR A 2 1.25 51.01 -21.28
CA THR A 2 -0.12 50.48 -21.35
C THR A 2 -0.21 48.98 -21.63
N THR A 3 0.63 48.42 -22.52
CA THR A 3 0.63 46.98 -22.83
C THR A 3 1.12 46.15 -21.64
N LEU A 4 2.15 46.59 -20.91
CA LEU A 4 2.67 45.93 -19.70
C LEU A 4 1.65 45.98 -18.55
N ALA A 5 0.90 47.08 -18.41
CA ALA A 5 -0.16 47.22 -17.42
C ALA A 5 -1.34 46.28 -17.70
N ILE A 6 -1.78 46.16 -18.95
CA ILE A 6 -2.88 45.27 -19.37
C ILE A 6 -2.52 43.79 -19.18
N THR A 7 -1.28 43.39 -19.52
CA THR A 7 -0.80 42.01 -19.29
C THR A 7 -0.69 41.71 -17.79
N GLY A 8 -0.24 42.67 -16.97
CA GLY A 8 -0.16 42.54 -15.51
C GLY A 8 -1.52 42.40 -14.84
N SER A 9 -2.51 43.23 -15.21
CA SER A 9 -3.88 43.14 -14.67
C SER A 9 -4.61 41.88 -15.13
N THR A 10 -4.40 41.41 -16.37
CA THR A 10 -4.97 40.13 -16.84
C THR A 10 -4.36 38.94 -16.10
N LEU A 11 -3.04 38.96 -15.85
CA LEU A 11 -2.35 37.95 -15.06
C LEU A 11 -2.87 37.93 -13.61
N LEU A 12 -3.09 39.09 -12.99
CA LEU A 12 -3.64 39.21 -11.63
C LEU A 12 -5.09 38.72 -11.54
N VAL A 13 -5.93 39.02 -12.53
CA VAL A 13 -7.32 38.51 -12.58
C VAL A 13 -7.32 37.00 -12.79
N VAL A 14 -6.49 36.46 -13.68
CA VAL A 14 -6.33 35.01 -13.88
C VAL A 14 -5.80 34.34 -12.61
N LEU A 15 -4.82 34.92 -11.92
CA LEU A 15 -4.29 34.43 -10.64
C LEU A 15 -5.33 34.50 -9.52
N SER A 16 -6.13 35.56 -9.45
CA SER A 16 -7.17 35.72 -8.43
C SER A 16 -8.32 34.72 -8.64
N ILE A 17 -8.76 34.54 -9.89
CA ILE A 17 -9.76 33.52 -10.27
C ILE A 17 -9.21 32.11 -10.04
N TRP A 18 -7.91 31.91 -10.27
CA TRP A 18 -7.19 30.66 -9.99
C TRP A 18 -7.19 30.35 -8.49
N VAL A 19 -6.72 31.28 -7.64
CA VAL A 19 -6.73 31.12 -6.17
C VAL A 19 -8.13 30.83 -5.65
N GLN A 20 -9.14 31.58 -6.11
CA GLN A 20 -10.52 31.40 -5.65
C GLN A 20 -11.11 30.04 -6.08
N SER A 21 -10.78 29.53 -7.27
CA SER A 21 -11.34 28.27 -7.76
C SER A 21 -10.62 27.06 -7.16
N PHE A 22 -9.32 27.15 -6.90
CA PHE A 22 -8.57 26.08 -6.21
C PHE A 22 -8.86 26.02 -4.70
N SER A 23 -9.31 27.13 -4.10
CA SER A 23 -9.83 27.11 -2.72
C SER A 23 -11.07 26.23 -2.53
N LEU A 24 -11.75 25.85 -3.61
CA LEU A 24 -12.90 24.95 -3.58
C LEU A 24 -12.51 23.47 -3.48
N ILE A 25 -11.24 23.10 -3.70
CA ILE A 25 -10.83 21.68 -3.69
C ILE A 25 -11.11 21.00 -2.35
N PRO A 26 -10.69 21.55 -1.18
CA PRO A 26 -11.01 20.94 0.10
C PRO A 26 -12.53 20.75 0.29
N ASP A 27 -13.32 21.73 -0.16
CA ASP A 27 -14.77 21.68 -0.07
C ASP A 27 -15.38 20.63 -1.01
N LEU A 28 -14.80 20.41 -2.20
CA LEU A 28 -15.19 19.34 -3.12
C LEU A 28 -14.97 17.96 -2.51
N PHE A 29 -13.84 17.73 -1.83
CA PHE A 29 -13.58 16.46 -1.13
C PHE A 29 -14.55 16.26 0.04
N ARG A 30 -14.84 17.31 0.82
CA ARG A 30 -15.87 17.28 1.87
C ARG A 30 -17.25 16.95 1.29
N LEU A 31 -17.67 17.62 0.23
CA LEU A 31 -18.96 17.37 -0.43
C LEU A 31 -19.02 15.99 -1.07
N ASN A 32 -17.91 15.48 -1.62
CA ASN A 32 -17.83 14.11 -2.12
C ASN A 32 -18.09 13.09 -1.00
N LYS A 33 -17.47 13.29 0.17
CA LYS A 33 -17.70 12.46 1.35
C LYS A 33 -19.18 12.49 1.77
N GLU A 34 -19.80 13.68 1.85
CA GLU A 34 -21.24 13.80 2.14
C GLU A 34 -22.10 13.07 1.10
N CYS A 35 -21.79 13.20 -0.19
CA CYS A 35 -22.52 12.50 -1.24
C CYS A 35 -22.38 10.97 -1.11
N GLN A 36 -21.19 10.47 -0.78
CA GLN A 36 -20.97 9.04 -0.50
C GLN A 36 -21.81 8.58 0.70
N GLU A 37 -21.79 9.33 1.81
CA GLU A 37 -22.59 9.04 3.01
C GLU A 37 -24.11 9.08 2.74
N GLU A 38 -24.55 9.95 1.84
CA GLU A 38 -25.94 10.05 1.39
C GLU A 38 -26.33 8.97 0.35
N GLY A 39 -25.39 8.11 -0.06
CA GLY A 39 -25.61 6.99 -0.99
C GLY A 39 -25.60 7.38 -2.47
N TYR A 40 -24.89 8.43 -2.86
CA TYR A 40 -24.69 8.78 -4.28
C TYR A 40 -23.53 8.01 -4.90
N TYR A 41 -23.65 7.72 -6.19
CA TYR A 41 -22.59 7.14 -7.00
C TYR A 41 -21.48 8.16 -7.27
N MET A 42 -20.31 7.94 -6.67
CA MET A 42 -19.18 8.88 -6.69
C MET A 42 -17.89 8.31 -7.29
N ALA A 43 -17.94 7.17 -7.99
CA ALA A 43 -16.74 6.50 -8.53
C ALA A 43 -15.95 7.36 -9.54
N GLU A 44 -16.59 8.35 -10.16
CA GLU A 44 -15.95 9.24 -11.14
C GLU A 44 -15.24 10.46 -10.49
N PHE A 45 -15.42 10.72 -9.19
CA PHE A 45 -15.03 11.99 -8.56
C PHE A 45 -13.56 12.34 -8.75
N GLU A 46 -12.65 11.44 -8.36
CA GLU A 46 -11.21 11.69 -8.44
C GLU A 46 -10.75 11.90 -9.89
N PHE A 47 -11.35 11.17 -10.83
CA PHE A 47 -11.02 11.26 -12.25
C PHE A 47 -11.57 12.52 -12.91
N LYS A 48 -12.73 13.03 -12.47
CA LYS A 48 -13.20 14.37 -12.86
C LYS A 48 -12.25 15.46 -12.37
N MET A 49 -11.75 15.34 -11.13
CA MET A 49 -10.74 16.25 -10.59
C MET A 49 -9.45 16.21 -11.41
N LEU A 50 -8.96 15.02 -11.75
CA LEU A 50 -7.81 14.84 -12.64
C LEU A 50 -8.07 15.40 -14.05
N GLY A 51 -9.29 15.32 -14.56
CA GLY A 51 -9.69 15.94 -15.82
C GLY A 51 -9.60 17.47 -15.80
N PHE A 52 -9.97 18.10 -14.70
CA PHE A 52 -9.77 19.55 -14.53
C PHE A 52 -8.29 19.91 -14.42
N ALA A 53 -7.49 19.09 -13.72
CA ALA A 53 -6.03 19.25 -13.67
C ALA A 53 -5.41 19.13 -15.07
N TYR A 54 -5.88 18.19 -15.88
CA TYR A 54 -5.46 18.03 -17.28
C TYR A 54 -5.81 19.25 -18.13
N TYR A 55 -7.04 19.77 -18.06
CA TYR A 55 -7.40 20.98 -18.81
C TYR A 55 -6.57 22.20 -18.38
N LEU A 56 -6.31 22.35 -17.08
CA LEU A 56 -5.43 23.39 -16.57
C LEU A 56 -4.02 23.26 -17.19
N ASP A 57 -3.50 22.03 -17.22
CA ASP A 57 -2.20 21.70 -17.77
C ASP A 57 -2.07 22.01 -19.28
N LYS A 58 -3.16 21.87 -20.04
CA LYS A 58 -3.24 22.20 -21.48
C LYS A 58 -3.53 23.68 -21.77
N GLY A 59 -3.64 24.51 -20.74
CA GLY A 59 -3.98 25.93 -20.90
C GLY A 59 -5.46 26.17 -21.21
N GLU A 60 -6.32 25.15 -21.08
CA GLU A 60 -7.78 25.26 -21.19
C GLU A 60 -8.39 25.80 -19.89
N TYR A 61 -7.86 26.94 -19.41
CA TYR A 61 -8.18 27.51 -18.08
C TYR A 61 -9.67 27.73 -17.85
N VAL A 62 -10.37 28.26 -18.86
CA VAL A 62 -11.82 28.52 -18.78
C VAL A 62 -12.57 27.21 -18.56
N LYS A 63 -12.22 26.15 -19.28
CA LYS A 63 -12.86 24.84 -19.18
C LYS A 63 -12.61 24.19 -17.82
N ALA A 64 -11.37 24.25 -17.33
CA ALA A 64 -11.01 23.75 -16.00
C ALA A 64 -11.79 24.49 -14.88
N ILE A 65 -11.78 25.82 -14.89
CA ILE A 65 -12.39 26.64 -13.84
C ILE A 65 -13.92 26.55 -13.87
N THR A 66 -14.54 26.68 -15.05
CA THR A 66 -16.00 26.60 -15.18
C THR A 66 -16.49 25.18 -14.88
N GLY A 67 -15.75 24.15 -15.30
CA GLY A 67 -16.01 22.76 -14.97
C GLY A 67 -15.97 22.50 -13.48
N LEU A 68 -14.92 22.96 -12.79
CA LEU A 68 -14.77 22.79 -11.34
C LEU A 68 -15.89 23.48 -10.56
N ARG A 69 -16.27 24.72 -10.92
CA ARG A 69 -17.40 25.43 -10.29
C ARG A 69 -18.74 24.75 -10.56
N LYS A 70 -18.95 24.26 -11.79
CA LYS A 70 -20.16 23.51 -12.15
C LYS A 70 -20.25 22.23 -11.34
N TYR A 71 -19.14 21.51 -11.19
CA TYR A 71 -19.08 20.27 -10.42
C TYR A 71 -19.30 20.53 -8.93
N HIS A 72 -18.69 21.58 -8.36
CA HIS A 72 -18.96 22.02 -6.99
C HIS A 72 -20.45 22.32 -6.76
N LYS A 73 -21.08 23.07 -7.66
CA LYS A 73 -22.53 23.34 -7.61
C LYS A 73 -23.35 22.05 -7.73
N GLN A 74 -22.92 21.10 -8.56
CA GLN A 74 -23.55 19.80 -8.70
C GLN A 74 -23.51 19.01 -7.39
N LEU A 75 -22.33 18.87 -6.76
CA LEU A 75 -22.19 18.19 -5.48
C LEU A 75 -22.99 18.89 -4.37
N LYS A 76 -22.94 20.22 -4.30
CA LYS A 76 -23.68 20.99 -3.30
C LYS A 76 -25.19 20.86 -3.45
N SER A 77 -25.72 20.87 -4.68
CA SER A 77 -27.16 20.79 -4.93
C SER A 77 -27.70 19.38 -5.09
N ARG A 78 -26.82 18.38 -5.23
CA ARG A 78 -27.11 16.98 -5.61
C ARG A 78 -27.83 16.81 -6.96
N LYS A 79 -28.14 17.90 -7.67
CA LYS A 79 -28.90 17.88 -8.91
C LYS A 79 -28.10 17.19 -10.02
N GLY A 80 -28.67 16.13 -10.58
CA GLY A 80 -28.04 15.35 -11.66
C GLY A 80 -26.93 14.41 -11.18
N LEU A 81 -26.80 14.19 -9.86
CA LEU A 81 -26.07 13.04 -9.33
C LEU A 81 -26.98 11.82 -9.33
N ILE A 82 -26.37 10.64 -9.46
CA ILE A 82 -27.08 9.37 -9.43
C ILE A 82 -27.10 8.89 -7.98
N LYS A 83 -28.29 8.79 -7.39
CA LYS A 83 -28.46 8.15 -6.08
C LYS A 83 -28.57 6.63 -6.27
N LEU A 84 -27.74 5.87 -5.57
CA LEU A 84 -27.80 4.41 -5.66
C LEU A 84 -29.15 3.93 -5.13
N PRO A 85 -29.91 3.13 -5.90
CA PRO A 85 -31.14 2.55 -5.40
C PRO A 85 -30.81 1.45 -4.38
N LYS A 86 -31.82 1.06 -3.59
CA LYS A 86 -31.74 -0.19 -2.82
C LYS A 86 -32.02 -1.34 -3.77
N PHE A 87 -31.03 -2.19 -4.00
CA PHE A 87 -31.18 -3.36 -4.85
C PHE A 87 -31.88 -4.48 -4.09
N SER A 88 -32.86 -5.11 -4.72
CA SER A 88 -33.59 -6.26 -4.16
C SER A 88 -32.78 -7.54 -4.23
N ASN A 89 -31.80 -7.60 -5.14
CA ASN A 89 -30.87 -8.72 -5.32
C ASN A 89 -29.63 -8.28 -6.13
N LYS A 90 -28.62 -9.16 -6.18
CA LYS A 90 -27.34 -8.92 -6.87
C LYS A 90 -27.44 -8.81 -8.39
N LYS A 91 -28.47 -9.39 -9.02
CA LYS A 91 -28.69 -9.26 -10.48
C LYS A 91 -29.18 -7.85 -10.83
N GLU A 92 -30.10 -7.31 -10.03
CA GLU A 92 -30.56 -5.93 -10.18
C GLU A 92 -29.40 -4.93 -10.00
N GLU A 93 -28.53 -5.18 -9.02
CA GLU A 93 -27.30 -4.40 -8.82
C GLU A 93 -26.40 -4.45 -10.06
N MET A 94 -26.13 -5.64 -10.59
CA MET A 94 -25.32 -5.82 -11.81
C MET A 94 -25.91 -5.08 -13.02
N ASP A 95 -27.22 -5.19 -13.23
CA ASP A 95 -27.93 -4.51 -14.32
C ASP A 95 -27.84 -2.98 -14.18
N PHE A 96 -27.95 -2.45 -12.96
CA PHE A 96 -27.80 -1.01 -12.71
C PHE A 96 -26.40 -0.52 -13.13
N TYR A 97 -25.34 -1.18 -12.69
CA TYR A 97 -23.97 -0.78 -13.05
C TYR A 97 -23.73 -0.91 -14.56
N LEU A 98 -24.19 -1.98 -15.21
CA LEU A 98 -24.09 -2.13 -16.67
C LEU A 98 -24.80 -1.00 -17.43
N ASN A 99 -25.89 -0.44 -16.87
CA ASN A 99 -26.61 0.69 -17.47
C ASN A 99 -25.88 2.03 -17.33
N LEU A 100 -24.85 2.13 -16.48
CA LEU A 100 -24.00 3.33 -16.39
C LEU A 100 -23.00 3.43 -17.54
N GLN A 101 -22.85 2.38 -18.36
CA GLN A 101 -21.88 2.36 -19.45
C GLN A 101 -22.24 3.35 -20.56
N ASN A 102 -21.32 4.23 -20.90
CA ASN A 102 -21.52 5.21 -21.96
C ASN A 102 -21.57 4.54 -23.35
N PRO A 103 -22.64 4.73 -24.15
CA PRO A 103 -22.80 4.06 -25.45
C PRO A 103 -21.79 4.50 -26.52
N LYS A 104 -21.27 5.73 -26.42
CA LYS A 104 -20.37 6.31 -27.42
C LYS A 104 -18.93 5.89 -27.18
N THR A 105 -18.49 5.88 -25.92
CA THR A 105 -17.10 5.62 -25.56
C THR A 105 -16.88 4.19 -25.05
N GLY A 106 -17.93 3.55 -24.54
CA GLY A 106 -17.86 2.29 -23.80
C GLY A 106 -17.34 2.42 -22.38
N ALA A 107 -16.95 3.62 -21.93
CA ALA A 107 -16.42 3.84 -20.59
C ALA A 107 -17.53 3.98 -19.55
N PHE A 108 -17.21 3.74 -18.28
CA PHE A 108 -18.04 4.14 -17.14
C PHE A 108 -17.66 5.56 -16.68
N MET A 109 -17.74 6.50 -17.62
CA MET A 109 -17.39 7.90 -17.44
C MET A 109 -18.20 8.80 -18.39
N ASP A 110 -18.54 10.00 -17.91
CA ASP A 110 -19.13 11.08 -18.72
C ASP A 110 -18.20 11.47 -19.90
N ASP A 111 -18.74 11.49 -21.13
CA ASP A 111 -17.97 11.77 -22.35
C ASP A 111 -17.65 13.25 -22.58
N SER A 112 -18.08 14.13 -21.66
CA SER A 112 -17.69 15.54 -21.62
C SER A 112 -16.31 15.78 -21.01
N PHE A 113 -15.72 14.78 -20.38
CA PHE A 113 -14.38 14.82 -19.78
C PHE A 113 -13.30 14.35 -20.78
N PRO A 114 -12.02 14.66 -20.56
CA PRO A 114 -10.98 14.24 -21.48
C PRO A 114 -10.82 12.72 -21.39
N TYR A 115 -10.64 12.05 -22.54
CA TYR A 115 -10.65 10.58 -22.59
C TYR A 115 -9.57 9.91 -21.72
N CYS A 116 -8.54 10.66 -21.33
CA CYS A 116 -7.53 10.19 -20.41
C CYS A 116 -8.08 9.84 -19.00
N THR A 117 -9.26 10.36 -18.67
CA THR A 117 -9.96 10.08 -17.39
C THR A 117 -10.82 8.81 -17.42
N TYR A 118 -11.00 8.16 -18.57
CA TYR A 118 -12.00 7.11 -18.73
C TYR A 118 -11.57 5.77 -18.15
N GLU A 119 -10.28 5.50 -18.14
CA GLU A 119 -9.72 4.19 -17.82
C GLU A 119 -9.96 3.81 -16.35
N GLY A 120 -9.55 4.65 -15.40
CA GLY A 120 -9.63 4.31 -13.98
C GLY A 120 -11.05 4.04 -13.44
N PRO A 121 -12.06 4.91 -13.70
CA PRO A 121 -13.46 4.62 -13.33
C PRO A 121 -13.96 3.33 -13.98
N THR A 122 -13.57 3.09 -15.24
CA THR A 122 -13.95 1.87 -15.97
C THR A 122 -13.35 0.64 -15.30
N GLY A 123 -12.06 0.63 -14.97
CA GLY A 123 -11.41 -0.46 -14.27
C GLY A 123 -12.09 -0.80 -12.93
N ASN A 124 -12.45 0.22 -12.15
CA ASN A 124 -13.16 0.04 -10.88
C ASN A 124 -14.54 -0.62 -11.05
N VAL A 125 -15.33 -0.15 -12.02
CA VAL A 125 -16.66 -0.73 -12.29
C VAL A 125 -16.54 -2.16 -12.86
N LEU A 126 -15.52 -2.44 -13.69
CA LEU A 126 -15.27 -3.78 -14.20
C LEU A 126 -14.97 -4.78 -13.07
N LEU A 127 -14.15 -4.40 -12.09
CA LEU A 127 -13.85 -5.24 -10.92
C LEU A 127 -15.12 -5.56 -10.12
N HIS A 128 -15.97 -4.55 -9.90
CA HIS A 128 -17.24 -4.73 -9.20
C HIS A 128 -18.20 -5.66 -9.97
N LEU A 129 -18.36 -5.43 -11.26
CA LEU A 129 -19.21 -6.26 -12.12
C LEU A 129 -18.71 -7.70 -12.22
N GLU A 130 -17.40 -7.93 -12.19
CA GLU A 130 -16.83 -9.27 -12.14
C GLU A 130 -17.18 -10.00 -10.83
N ALA A 131 -17.08 -9.30 -9.69
CA ALA A 131 -17.48 -9.86 -8.40
C ALA A 131 -18.98 -10.21 -8.39
N LEU A 132 -19.84 -9.30 -8.86
CA LEU A 132 -21.28 -9.55 -8.99
C LEU A 132 -21.58 -10.73 -9.93
N ALA A 133 -20.86 -10.86 -11.04
CA ALA A 133 -21.03 -11.98 -11.97
C ALA A 133 -20.70 -13.32 -11.31
N LYS A 134 -19.64 -13.39 -10.49
CA LYS A 134 -19.27 -14.58 -9.71
C LYS A 134 -20.34 -14.94 -8.68
N GLU A 135 -20.83 -13.96 -7.94
CA GLU A 135 -21.87 -14.17 -6.91
C GLU A 135 -23.22 -14.61 -7.51
N THR A 136 -23.59 -14.05 -8.66
CA THR A 136 -24.90 -14.31 -9.30
C THR A 136 -24.90 -15.53 -10.21
N GLY A 137 -23.73 -16.06 -10.58
CA GLY A 137 -23.54 -17.07 -11.61
C GLY A 137 -23.90 -16.60 -13.03
N VAL A 138 -24.11 -15.29 -13.22
CA VAL A 138 -24.47 -14.71 -14.52
C VAL A 138 -23.18 -14.43 -15.31
N PRO A 139 -23.10 -14.85 -16.59
CA PRO A 139 -21.95 -14.52 -17.43
C PRO A 139 -21.76 -13.01 -17.55
N PHE A 140 -20.53 -12.56 -17.27
CA PHE A 140 -20.19 -11.15 -17.39
C PHE A 140 -20.09 -10.72 -18.87
N LYS A 141 -20.85 -9.68 -19.25
CA LYS A 141 -20.81 -9.08 -20.60
C LYS A 141 -21.17 -7.59 -20.53
N LEU A 142 -20.35 -6.75 -21.17
CA LEU A 142 -20.61 -5.32 -21.31
C LEU A 142 -21.73 -5.02 -22.34
N LYS A 143 -22.42 -3.89 -22.17
CA LYS A 143 -23.43 -3.41 -23.13
C LYS A 143 -22.79 -2.86 -24.40
N TYR A 144 -21.66 -2.18 -24.25
CA TYR A 144 -20.93 -1.52 -25.32
C TYR A 144 -19.44 -1.92 -25.29
N PRO A 145 -18.78 -2.01 -26.45
CA PRO A 145 -17.33 -2.25 -26.49
C PRO A 145 -16.56 -1.04 -25.95
N LEU A 146 -15.38 -1.27 -25.36
CA LEU A 146 -14.50 -0.25 -24.77
C LEU A 146 -13.77 0.59 -25.85
N LYS A 147 -14.53 1.26 -26.73
CA LYS A 147 -14.02 2.01 -27.90
C LYS A 147 -13.02 3.11 -27.57
N PHE A 148 -13.00 3.62 -26.34
CA PHE A 148 -12.03 4.62 -25.95
C PHE A 148 -10.57 4.11 -26.06
N PHE A 149 -10.34 2.79 -25.96
CA PHE A 149 -9.02 2.21 -26.18
C PHE A 149 -8.52 2.32 -27.62
N ASP A 150 -9.41 2.50 -28.61
CA ASP A 150 -9.03 2.74 -30.01
C ASP A 150 -8.22 4.03 -30.20
N LYS A 151 -8.30 4.95 -29.22
CA LYS A 151 -7.50 6.19 -29.19
C LYS A 151 -6.04 5.95 -28.87
N ILE A 152 -5.70 4.81 -28.26
CA ILE A 152 -4.33 4.46 -27.87
C ILE A 152 -3.87 3.13 -28.49
N ASN A 153 -4.62 2.51 -29.38
CA ASN A 153 -4.44 1.10 -29.78
C ASN A 153 -3.21 0.76 -30.65
N THR A 154 -2.41 1.74 -31.07
CA THR A 154 -1.14 1.50 -31.77
C THR A 154 0.04 2.04 -30.96
N PRO A 155 1.26 1.53 -31.15
CA PRO A 155 2.46 2.04 -30.47
C PRO A 155 2.65 3.56 -30.57
N GLU A 156 2.34 4.16 -31.71
CA GLU A 156 2.50 5.60 -31.97
C GLU A 156 1.47 6.41 -31.18
N LYS A 157 0.20 6.00 -31.24
CA LYS A 157 -0.89 6.63 -30.49
C LYS A 157 -0.65 6.53 -28.98
N LEU A 158 -0.20 5.36 -28.53
CA LEU A 158 0.15 5.13 -27.14
C LEU A 158 1.29 6.07 -26.70
N THR A 159 2.39 6.09 -27.44
CA THR A 159 3.56 6.91 -27.08
C THR A 159 3.18 8.39 -26.98
N ALA A 160 2.43 8.91 -27.95
CA ALA A 160 1.94 10.29 -27.92
C ALA A 160 1.05 10.56 -26.70
N TYR A 161 0.17 9.61 -26.34
CA TYR A 161 -0.67 9.71 -25.16
C TYR A 161 0.12 9.74 -23.85
N LEU A 162 1.11 8.85 -23.70
CA LEU A 162 1.94 8.79 -22.49
C LEU A 162 2.81 10.06 -22.35
N ASP A 163 3.40 10.55 -23.45
CA ASP A 163 4.19 11.77 -23.46
C ASP A 163 3.35 13.01 -23.09
N ASP A 164 2.11 13.08 -23.57
CA ASP A 164 1.19 14.19 -23.28
C ASP A 164 0.83 14.27 -21.79
N LEU A 165 0.63 13.13 -21.14
CA LEU A 165 0.20 13.06 -19.75
C LEU A 165 1.35 13.09 -18.75
N ALA A 166 2.57 12.76 -19.18
CA ALA A 166 3.73 12.74 -18.31
C ALA A 166 4.44 14.09 -18.16
N ASN A 167 4.25 15.01 -19.10
CA ASN A 167 4.89 16.32 -19.10
C ASN A 167 3.94 17.42 -18.61
N ILE A 168 4.11 17.80 -17.35
CA ILE A 168 3.22 18.69 -16.61
C ILE A 168 3.75 20.13 -16.64
N GLY A 169 2.87 21.07 -16.94
CA GLY A 169 3.08 22.51 -16.89
C GLY A 169 3.11 23.05 -15.45
N TRP A 170 3.69 24.23 -15.29
CA TRP A 170 3.99 24.84 -13.99
C TRP A 170 2.77 25.05 -13.06
N LEU A 171 1.56 25.21 -13.62
CA LEU A 171 0.33 25.36 -12.84
C LEU A 171 -0.17 24.02 -12.31
N ALA A 172 -0.25 23.01 -13.16
CA ALA A 172 -0.70 21.67 -12.76
C ALA A 172 0.32 20.97 -11.85
N ALA A 173 1.61 21.33 -11.96
CA ALA A 173 2.66 20.87 -11.05
C ALA A 173 2.45 21.26 -9.58
N LYS A 174 1.59 22.24 -9.30
CA LYS A 174 1.23 22.68 -7.94
C LYS A 174 0.08 21.88 -7.33
N LEU A 175 -0.55 21.00 -8.10
CA LEU A 175 -1.64 20.17 -7.61
C LEU A 175 -1.11 18.93 -6.88
N PRO A 176 -1.85 18.40 -5.89
CA PRO A 176 -1.44 17.20 -5.16
C PRO A 176 -1.19 16.01 -6.09
N GLU A 177 -2.08 15.84 -7.07
CA GLU A 177 -2.06 14.79 -8.09
C GLU A 177 -1.95 15.36 -9.49
N SER A 178 -1.41 14.55 -10.40
CA SER A 178 -1.18 14.94 -11.81
C SER A 178 -1.77 13.90 -12.76
N SER A 179 -1.90 14.27 -14.04
CA SER A 179 -2.31 13.35 -15.10
C SER A 179 -1.39 12.13 -15.25
N PHE A 180 -0.19 12.14 -14.66
CA PHE A 180 0.69 10.96 -14.61
C PHE A 180 0.03 9.76 -13.91
N HIS A 181 -0.96 9.98 -13.05
CA HIS A 181 -1.76 8.91 -12.46
C HIS A 181 -2.40 8.01 -13.53
N MET A 182 -2.90 8.62 -14.61
CA MET A 182 -3.51 7.90 -15.74
C MET A 182 -2.47 7.12 -16.58
N VAL A 183 -1.23 7.64 -16.64
CA VAL A 183 -0.10 6.95 -17.26
C VAL A 183 0.24 5.69 -16.47
N ARG A 184 0.32 5.81 -15.15
CA ARG A 184 0.58 4.69 -14.24
C ARG A 184 -0.46 3.58 -14.41
N ASP A 185 -1.75 3.89 -14.42
CA ASP A 185 -2.81 2.86 -14.43
C ASP A 185 -2.78 1.99 -15.69
N LEU A 186 -2.45 2.60 -16.84
CA LEU A 186 -2.36 1.88 -18.10
C LEU A 186 -1.27 0.80 -18.14
N ILE A 187 -0.23 0.87 -17.30
CA ILE A 187 0.85 -0.12 -17.34
C ILE A 187 0.36 -1.53 -17.00
N SER A 188 -0.74 -1.65 -16.25
CA SER A 188 -1.33 -2.93 -15.87
C SER A 188 -1.72 -3.76 -17.11
N TYR A 189 -2.23 -3.11 -18.17
CA TYR A 189 -2.62 -3.73 -19.45
C TYR A 189 -1.46 -4.25 -20.30
N SER A 190 -0.22 -4.02 -19.89
CA SER A 190 0.94 -4.66 -20.51
C SER A 190 1.04 -6.15 -20.16
N ARG A 191 0.31 -6.62 -19.14
CA ARG A 191 0.28 -8.03 -18.71
C ARG A 191 -0.93 -8.74 -19.26
N ASP A 192 -0.92 -10.07 -19.22
CA ASP A 192 -2.07 -10.86 -19.69
C ASP A 192 -3.15 -11.06 -18.62
N GLU A 193 -2.81 -10.85 -17.35
CA GLU A 193 -3.69 -11.05 -16.19
C GLU A 193 -4.61 -9.85 -15.88
N ASP A 194 -4.47 -8.74 -16.62
CA ASP A 194 -5.33 -7.59 -16.40
C ASP A 194 -6.80 -7.90 -16.68
N ILE A 195 -7.68 -7.09 -16.10
CA ILE A 195 -9.12 -7.35 -16.13
C ILE A 195 -9.70 -7.34 -17.54
N VAL A 196 -9.22 -6.49 -18.46
CA VAL A 196 -9.81 -6.40 -19.81
C VAL A 196 -9.36 -7.55 -20.70
N ASN A 197 -8.10 -8.00 -20.58
CA ASN A 197 -7.61 -9.18 -21.29
C ASN A 197 -8.25 -10.46 -20.73
N ARG A 198 -8.27 -10.63 -19.40
CA ARG A 198 -8.83 -11.82 -18.73
C ARG A 198 -10.33 -12.00 -18.95
N LEU A 199 -11.08 -10.91 -19.07
CA LEU A 199 -12.51 -10.92 -19.39
C LEU A 199 -12.80 -10.79 -20.90
N HIS A 200 -11.78 -10.84 -21.76
CA HIS A 200 -11.88 -10.74 -23.22
C HIS A 200 -12.67 -9.50 -23.71
N LEU A 201 -12.50 -8.37 -23.02
CA LEU A 201 -13.22 -7.11 -23.31
C LEU A 201 -12.53 -6.23 -24.35
N TYR A 202 -11.20 -6.31 -24.41
CA TYR A 202 -10.36 -5.61 -25.37
C TYR A 202 -8.99 -6.30 -25.43
N THR A 203 -8.36 -6.35 -26.60
CA THR A 203 -7.05 -6.99 -26.77
C THR A 203 -6.06 -6.03 -27.41
N PHE A 204 -5.05 -5.63 -26.65
CA PHE A 204 -3.91 -4.88 -27.18
C PHE A 204 -2.94 -5.81 -27.91
N SER A 205 -2.35 -5.33 -29.01
CA SER A 205 -1.38 -6.12 -29.76
C SER A 205 -0.07 -6.33 -28.98
N PRO A 206 0.73 -7.36 -29.30
CA PRO A 206 2.06 -7.54 -28.70
C PRO A 206 2.98 -6.32 -28.87
N GLU A 207 2.90 -5.64 -30.03
CA GLU A 207 3.68 -4.42 -30.31
C GLU A 207 3.27 -3.28 -29.38
N TRP A 208 1.97 -3.15 -29.09
CA TRP A 208 1.47 -2.18 -28.13
C TRP A 208 1.99 -2.46 -26.71
N LYS A 209 1.89 -3.71 -26.25
CA LYS A 209 2.40 -4.12 -24.93
C LYS A 209 3.89 -3.86 -24.81
N ARG A 210 4.66 -4.18 -25.86
CA ARG A 210 6.10 -3.88 -25.93
C ARG A 210 6.38 -2.38 -25.93
N ALA A 211 5.59 -1.58 -26.63
CA ALA A 211 5.74 -0.13 -26.66
C ALA A 211 5.47 0.50 -25.28
N MET A 212 4.46 0.02 -24.55
CA MET A 212 4.17 0.42 -23.17
C MET A 212 5.38 0.21 -22.25
N ILE A 213 5.90 -1.02 -22.21
CA ILE A 213 7.07 -1.36 -21.39
C ILE A 213 8.30 -0.56 -21.81
N LYS A 214 8.54 -0.43 -23.13
CA LYS A 214 9.67 0.34 -23.66
C LYS A 214 9.59 1.83 -23.29
N TRP A 215 8.39 2.41 -23.27
CA TRP A 215 8.18 3.81 -22.88
C TRP A 215 8.55 4.02 -21.41
N PHE A 216 7.99 3.21 -20.51
CA PHE A 216 8.34 3.27 -19.09
C PHE A 216 9.81 3.00 -18.85
N TYR A 217 10.38 1.99 -19.51
CA TYR A 217 11.79 1.66 -19.41
C TYR A 217 12.63 2.90 -19.72
N LYS A 218 12.39 3.57 -20.85
CA LYS A 218 13.12 4.79 -21.26
C LYS A 218 12.86 5.98 -20.34
N ASN A 219 11.65 6.14 -19.85
CA ASN A 219 11.23 7.31 -19.08
C ASN A 219 11.57 7.23 -17.58
N GLN A 220 12.15 6.11 -17.12
CA GLN A 220 12.70 6.01 -15.77
C GLN A 220 13.82 7.02 -15.56
N ASP A 221 13.75 7.79 -14.48
CA ASP A 221 14.72 8.82 -14.16
C ASP A 221 16.04 8.21 -13.66
N PRO A 222 17.19 8.47 -14.32
CA PRO A 222 18.46 7.85 -13.95
C PRO A 222 19.06 8.37 -12.64
N GLN A 223 18.70 9.58 -12.21
CA GLN A 223 19.25 10.19 -11.00
C GLN A 223 18.57 9.66 -9.74
N THR A 224 17.26 9.42 -9.83
CA THR A 224 16.44 8.98 -8.70
C THR A 224 16.09 7.49 -8.76
N GLY A 225 16.13 6.89 -9.95
CA GLY A 225 15.57 5.57 -10.24
C GLY A 225 14.05 5.57 -10.34
N TYR A 226 13.37 6.70 -10.22
CA TYR A 226 11.91 6.78 -10.08
C TYR A 226 11.19 7.04 -11.40
N TRP A 227 9.89 6.81 -11.37
CA TRP A 227 8.94 7.36 -12.33
C TRP A 227 8.07 8.41 -11.68
N GLY A 228 7.56 9.33 -12.49
CA GLY A 228 6.63 10.35 -12.02
C GLY A 228 6.46 11.44 -13.06
N PRO A 229 5.64 12.45 -12.73
CA PRO A 229 5.43 13.59 -13.61
C PRO A 229 6.71 14.39 -13.80
N ARG A 230 6.97 14.82 -15.04
CA ARG A 230 8.11 15.65 -15.42
C ARG A 230 7.65 17.07 -15.71
N SER A 231 8.49 18.05 -15.39
CA SER A 231 8.27 19.42 -15.81
C SER A 231 8.34 19.50 -17.34
N ARG A 232 7.31 20.07 -17.97
CA ARG A 232 7.30 20.32 -19.41
C ARG A 232 8.47 21.20 -19.87
N SER A 233 8.92 22.14 -19.02
CA SER A 233 9.97 23.09 -19.40
C SER A 233 11.39 22.54 -19.26
N SER A 234 11.62 21.60 -18.34
CA SER A 234 12.98 21.12 -18.04
C SER A 234 13.16 19.62 -18.26
N GLY A 235 12.09 18.86 -18.48
CA GLY A 235 12.10 17.39 -18.55
C GLY A 235 12.46 16.70 -17.22
N LYS A 236 12.70 17.47 -16.15
CA LYS A 236 13.09 16.92 -14.84
C LYS A 236 11.88 16.42 -14.09
N LEU A 237 12.08 15.34 -13.32
CA LEU A 237 11.07 14.82 -12.41
C LEU A 237 10.64 15.91 -11.40
N LEU A 238 9.34 16.08 -11.18
CA LEU A 238 8.81 17.11 -10.28
C LEU A 238 8.95 16.76 -8.80
N LYS A 239 8.81 15.47 -8.45
CA LYS A 239 8.89 14.96 -7.09
C LYS A 239 9.32 13.50 -7.07
N LEU A 240 9.86 13.03 -5.95
CA LEU A 240 10.06 11.60 -5.71
C LEU A 240 8.69 10.93 -5.51
N ASP A 241 8.10 10.45 -6.60
CA ASP A 241 6.75 9.90 -6.61
C ASP A 241 6.75 8.39 -6.28
N LEU A 242 6.88 8.10 -4.97
CA LEU A 242 6.89 6.74 -4.45
C LEU A 242 5.59 5.98 -4.77
N HIS A 243 4.44 6.68 -4.78
CA HIS A 243 3.15 6.05 -5.02
C HIS A 243 3.05 5.49 -6.44
N ASN A 244 3.40 6.29 -7.44
CA ASN A 244 3.38 5.88 -8.83
C ASN A 244 4.52 4.89 -9.13
N THR A 245 5.73 5.16 -8.63
CA THR A 245 6.88 4.26 -8.77
C THR A 245 6.60 2.86 -8.21
N GLY A 246 6.02 2.76 -7.01
CA GLY A 246 5.68 1.48 -6.38
C GLY A 246 4.62 0.66 -7.13
N SER A 247 3.86 1.29 -8.04
CA SER A 247 2.89 0.60 -8.89
C SER A 247 3.52 0.17 -10.22
N ILE A 248 4.34 1.04 -10.82
CA ILE A 248 5.06 0.79 -12.08
C ILE A 248 6.11 -0.32 -11.94
N VAL A 249 6.86 -0.32 -10.83
CA VAL A 249 7.95 -1.29 -10.58
C VAL A 249 7.49 -2.73 -10.74
N LYS A 250 6.23 -3.01 -10.36
CA LYS A 250 5.66 -4.35 -10.38
C LYS A 250 5.66 -4.94 -11.79
N SER A 251 5.65 -4.08 -12.83
CA SER A 251 5.61 -4.50 -14.24
C SER A 251 7.00 -4.76 -14.81
N PHE A 252 8.05 -4.47 -14.05
CA PHE A 252 9.43 -4.78 -14.41
C PHE A 252 10.00 -5.91 -13.57
N ILE A 253 9.54 -6.06 -12.31
CA ILE A 253 10.05 -7.04 -11.36
C ILE A 253 8.91 -7.78 -10.64
N ASP A 254 9.08 -9.08 -10.41
CA ASP A 254 8.18 -9.92 -9.61
C ASP A 254 8.35 -9.70 -8.08
N LYS A 255 7.54 -10.37 -7.25
CA LYS A 255 7.61 -10.22 -5.77
C LYS A 255 8.86 -10.84 -5.13
N GLU A 256 9.78 -11.39 -5.93
CA GLU A 256 11.04 -11.98 -5.52
C GLU A 256 12.26 -11.18 -5.97
N GLY A 257 12.07 -10.11 -6.75
CA GLY A 257 13.16 -9.28 -7.25
C GLY A 257 13.68 -9.70 -8.62
N ASN A 258 13.02 -10.62 -9.33
CA ASN A 258 13.44 -11.06 -10.66
C ASN A 258 12.81 -10.19 -11.75
N ASP A 259 13.57 -9.89 -12.80
CA ASP A 259 13.09 -9.13 -13.95
C ASP A 259 12.05 -9.94 -14.74
N ILE A 260 10.88 -9.35 -14.98
CA ILE A 260 9.77 -9.96 -15.75
C ILE A 260 10.14 -10.00 -17.24
N TYR A 261 10.81 -8.97 -17.73
CA TYR A 261 11.18 -8.83 -19.13
C TYR A 261 12.71 -8.76 -19.28
N PRO A 262 13.38 -9.82 -19.75
CA PRO A 262 14.84 -9.82 -19.92
C PRO A 262 15.35 -8.69 -20.84
N SER A 263 14.55 -8.27 -21.83
CA SER A 263 14.89 -7.16 -22.73
C SER A 263 14.69 -5.77 -22.11
N PHE A 264 14.02 -5.69 -20.97
CA PHE A 264 13.71 -4.46 -20.24
C PHE A 264 13.88 -4.69 -18.73
N PRO A 265 15.09 -5.00 -18.24
CA PRO A 265 15.31 -5.21 -16.80
C PRO A 265 15.05 -3.91 -16.03
N LEU A 266 14.70 -3.98 -14.75
CA LEU A 266 14.56 -2.76 -13.96
C LEU A 266 15.92 -2.06 -13.82
N ARG A 267 16.00 -0.79 -14.25
CA ARG A 267 17.23 0.00 -14.17
C ARG A 267 17.32 0.76 -12.84
N TYR A 268 18.54 1.21 -12.52
CA TYR A 268 18.80 2.15 -11.42
C TYR A 268 18.29 1.68 -10.05
N LYS A 269 18.32 0.36 -9.79
CA LYS A 269 17.81 -0.26 -8.55
C LYS A 269 18.43 0.36 -7.31
N ASP A 270 19.74 0.62 -7.33
CA ASP A 270 20.47 1.25 -6.22
C ASP A 270 19.94 2.66 -5.89
N LYS A 271 19.72 3.48 -6.92
CA LYS A 271 19.16 4.83 -6.76
C LYS A 271 17.72 4.79 -6.29
N MET A 272 16.94 3.85 -6.79
CA MET A 272 15.58 3.64 -6.30
C MET A 272 15.57 3.21 -4.83
N PHE A 273 16.48 2.31 -4.42
CA PHE A 273 16.61 1.88 -3.03
C PHE A 273 16.99 3.06 -2.12
N GLU A 274 18.05 3.79 -2.49
CA GLU A 274 18.56 4.95 -1.75
C GLU A 274 17.46 6.00 -1.52
N ASN A 275 16.74 6.39 -2.59
CA ASN A 275 15.69 7.40 -2.49
C ASN A 275 14.44 6.89 -1.75
N THR A 276 14.10 5.62 -1.90
CA THR A 276 12.98 5.03 -1.13
C THR A 276 13.29 5.05 0.34
N LEU A 277 14.51 4.62 0.71
CA LEU A 277 14.98 4.64 2.09
C LEU A 277 14.98 6.06 2.66
N LYS A 278 15.40 7.07 1.88
CA LYS A 278 15.34 8.48 2.27
C LYS A 278 13.90 8.91 2.62
N ILE A 279 12.92 8.59 1.77
CA ILE A 279 11.51 8.92 1.99
C ILE A 279 10.99 8.26 3.27
N ILE A 280 11.22 6.95 3.44
CA ILE A 280 10.73 6.23 4.63
C ILE A 280 11.56 6.47 5.89
N SER A 281 12.62 7.27 5.81
CA SER A 281 13.39 7.72 6.98
C SER A 281 12.86 9.05 7.54
N GLU A 282 11.96 9.72 6.82
CA GLU A 282 11.35 10.98 7.24
C GLU A 282 10.64 10.82 8.61
N PRO A 283 10.75 11.81 9.51
CA PRO A 283 10.05 11.76 10.78
C PRO A 283 8.53 11.80 10.57
N PRO A 284 7.75 11.29 11.54
CA PRO A 284 6.31 11.47 11.52
C PRO A 284 5.92 12.96 11.50
N PRO A 285 4.75 13.31 10.94
CA PRO A 285 4.22 14.67 11.02
C PRO A 285 4.15 15.15 12.48
N LYS A 286 4.44 16.43 12.71
CA LYS A 286 4.43 17.04 14.06
C LYS A 286 3.04 17.50 14.48
N ASP A 287 2.24 17.91 13.51
CA ASP A 287 0.92 18.47 13.73
C ASP A 287 -0.15 17.38 13.62
N ASP A 288 -1.31 17.62 14.21
CA ASP A 288 -2.47 16.72 14.13
C ASP A 288 -3.19 16.80 12.76
N ASP A 289 -2.50 17.24 11.70
CA ASP A 289 -3.06 17.28 10.34
C ASP A 289 -3.22 15.86 9.78
N LEU A 290 -4.47 15.40 9.73
CA LEU A 290 -4.83 14.07 9.25
C LEU A 290 -4.40 13.82 7.80
N ASN A 291 -4.30 14.85 6.95
CA ASN A 291 -3.84 14.68 5.56
C ASN A 291 -2.36 14.30 5.51
N ASP A 292 -1.55 14.95 6.34
CA ASP A 292 -0.12 14.65 6.42
C ASP A 292 0.11 13.26 7.02
N TRP A 293 -0.64 12.88 8.05
CA TRP A 293 -0.61 11.54 8.63
C TRP A 293 -1.07 10.46 7.65
N HIS A 294 -2.13 10.73 6.87
CA HIS A 294 -2.59 9.85 5.81
C HIS A 294 -1.48 9.62 4.77
N ALA A 295 -0.91 10.71 4.25
CA ALA A 295 0.15 10.65 3.25
C ALA A 295 1.42 9.99 3.80
N TYR A 296 1.74 10.19 5.09
CA TYR A 296 2.85 9.54 5.77
C TYR A 296 2.66 8.03 5.83
N ASN A 297 1.50 7.55 6.32
CA ASN A 297 1.23 6.12 6.43
C ASN A 297 1.28 5.40 5.09
N LEU A 298 0.69 6.00 4.05
CA LEU A 298 0.74 5.44 2.69
C LEU A 298 2.17 5.34 2.16
N ARG A 299 2.99 6.38 2.35
CA ARG A 299 4.39 6.41 1.89
C ARG A 299 5.23 5.37 2.63
N MET A 300 5.05 5.25 3.95
CA MET A 300 5.81 4.29 4.76
C MET A 300 5.51 2.84 4.34
N GLY A 301 4.24 2.45 4.29
CA GLY A 301 3.87 1.09 3.89
C GLY A 301 4.31 0.76 2.47
N LYS A 302 4.08 1.67 1.51
CA LYS A 302 4.53 1.47 0.12
C LYS A 302 6.05 1.37 0.00
N GLY A 303 6.80 2.15 0.77
CA GLY A 303 8.26 2.09 0.75
C GLY A 303 8.82 0.79 1.35
N VAL A 304 8.26 0.32 2.48
CA VAL A 304 8.61 -1.00 3.04
C VAL A 304 8.34 -2.11 2.03
N MET A 305 7.16 -2.10 1.42
CA MET A 305 6.80 -3.05 0.35
C MET A 305 7.78 -2.97 -0.83
N LEU A 306 8.13 -1.75 -1.27
CA LEU A 306 9.02 -1.54 -2.40
C LEU A 306 10.41 -2.14 -2.16
N LEU A 307 10.99 -1.82 -1.00
CA LEU A 307 12.31 -2.30 -0.61
C LEU A 307 12.33 -3.83 -0.45
N THR A 308 11.35 -4.40 0.25
CA THR A 308 11.37 -5.83 0.64
C THR A 308 10.92 -6.78 -0.47
N ARG A 309 9.96 -6.37 -1.32
CA ARG A 309 9.43 -7.24 -2.38
C ARG A 309 10.23 -7.15 -3.68
N TYR A 310 10.67 -5.95 -4.08
CA TYR A 310 11.17 -5.73 -5.44
C TYR A 310 12.66 -5.38 -5.49
N LEU A 311 13.20 -4.69 -4.48
CA LEU A 311 14.58 -4.19 -4.53
C LEU A 311 15.57 -4.93 -3.63
N TRP A 312 15.10 -5.79 -2.73
CA TRP A 312 15.94 -6.41 -1.70
C TRP A 312 17.06 -7.28 -2.25
N LYS A 313 16.78 -8.03 -3.33
CA LYS A 313 17.69 -9.03 -3.90
C LYS A 313 19.06 -8.44 -4.21
N ASP A 314 19.06 -7.29 -4.89
CA ASP A 314 20.27 -6.65 -5.43
C ASP A 314 20.85 -5.58 -4.48
N ALA A 315 20.19 -5.30 -3.35
CA ALA A 315 20.62 -4.25 -2.43
C ALA A 315 21.92 -4.60 -1.69
N SER A 316 22.76 -3.58 -1.48
CA SER A 316 24.02 -3.69 -0.76
C SER A 316 23.81 -4.08 0.71
N ARG A 317 24.85 -4.64 1.35
CA ARG A 317 24.81 -4.95 2.79
C ARG A 317 24.58 -3.70 3.64
N GLU A 318 25.17 -2.57 3.24
CA GLU A 318 25.02 -1.29 3.94
C GLU A 318 23.57 -0.79 3.85
N ASP A 319 22.97 -0.86 2.66
CA ASP A 319 21.59 -0.42 2.45
C ASP A 319 20.60 -1.31 3.19
N LYS A 320 20.80 -2.64 3.20
CA LYS A 320 20.01 -3.58 4.01
C LYS A 320 20.10 -3.26 5.50
N ALA A 321 21.29 -2.89 5.99
CA ALA A 321 21.48 -2.51 7.39
C ALA A 321 20.78 -1.17 7.74
N LYS A 322 20.80 -0.18 6.84
CA LYS A 322 20.06 1.08 7.02
C LYS A 322 18.54 0.86 6.94
N ALA A 323 18.07 0.05 6.00
CA ALA A 323 16.66 -0.32 5.86
C ALA A 323 16.15 -1.01 7.13
N ARG A 324 16.92 -1.96 7.68
CA ARG A 324 16.60 -2.60 8.96
C ARG A 324 16.35 -1.58 10.08
N LYS A 325 17.30 -0.67 10.32
CA LYS A 325 17.14 0.38 11.35
C LYS A 325 15.89 1.25 11.11
N THR A 326 15.60 1.52 9.85
CA THR A 326 14.42 2.30 9.45
C THR A 326 13.12 1.54 9.71
N PHE A 327 13.07 0.24 9.42
CA PHE A 327 11.94 -0.62 9.73
C PHE A 327 11.75 -0.76 11.24
N GLU A 328 12.83 -0.89 12.02
CA GLU A 328 12.76 -0.96 13.50
C GLU A 328 12.12 0.32 14.07
N LYS A 329 12.52 1.49 13.55
CA LYS A 329 11.92 2.78 13.91
C LYS A 329 10.45 2.86 13.50
N PHE A 330 10.12 2.44 12.28
CA PHE A 330 8.75 2.47 11.78
C PHE A 330 7.84 1.52 12.57
N ALA A 331 8.29 0.31 12.91
CA ALA A 331 7.54 -0.62 13.75
C ALA A 331 7.24 0.00 15.12
N LYS A 332 8.23 0.63 15.77
CA LYS A 332 8.02 1.33 17.04
C LYS A 332 6.98 2.43 16.93
N ILE A 333 7.09 3.29 15.90
CA ILE A 333 6.10 4.35 15.64
C ILE A 333 4.71 3.77 15.42
N ARG A 334 4.59 2.65 14.69
CA ARG A 334 3.31 1.99 14.44
C ARG A 334 2.66 1.51 15.73
N PHE A 335 3.40 0.87 16.61
CA PHE A 335 2.87 0.45 17.92
C PHE A 335 2.59 1.65 18.84
N GLU A 336 3.45 2.66 18.84
CA GLU A 336 3.29 3.83 19.73
C GLU A 336 2.06 4.67 19.37
N GLN A 337 1.85 4.91 18.08
CA GLN A 337 0.87 5.89 17.61
C GLN A 337 -0.47 5.26 17.24
N TYR A 338 -0.50 3.97 16.86
CA TYR A 338 -1.68 3.35 16.24
C TYR A 338 -2.19 2.11 16.95
N TYR A 339 -1.39 1.43 17.78
CA TYR A 339 -1.85 0.23 18.47
C TYR A 339 -2.69 0.59 19.69
N LEU A 340 -3.92 0.09 19.74
CA LEU A 340 -4.84 0.31 20.84
C LEU A 340 -4.87 -0.91 21.74
N GLN A 341 -4.19 -0.82 22.89
CA GLN A 341 -4.07 -1.92 23.83
C GLN A 341 -5.42 -2.45 24.34
N SER A 342 -6.42 -1.56 24.49
CA SER A 342 -7.79 -1.90 24.92
C SER A 342 -8.53 -2.78 23.91
N GLU A 343 -8.21 -2.65 22.63
CA GLU A 343 -8.87 -3.40 21.55
C GLU A 343 -8.01 -4.53 21.00
N GLY A 344 -6.69 -4.47 21.20
CA GLY A 344 -5.77 -5.47 20.67
C GLY A 344 -5.51 -5.35 19.16
N ALA A 345 -5.80 -4.18 18.57
CA ALA A 345 -5.74 -3.92 17.14
C ALA A 345 -5.24 -2.50 16.83
N PHE A 346 -5.15 -2.14 15.54
CA PHE A 346 -4.57 -0.86 15.12
C PHE A 346 -5.60 0.09 14.52
N SER A 347 -5.50 1.36 14.88
CA SER A 347 -6.17 2.46 14.18
C SER A 347 -5.42 2.84 12.90
N TYR A 348 -6.12 3.50 11.97
CA TYR A 348 -5.47 4.05 10.78
C TYR A 348 -4.80 5.40 11.05
N TYR A 349 -5.36 6.20 11.97
CA TYR A 349 -4.85 7.51 12.39
C TYR A 349 -4.39 7.51 13.84
N PRO A 350 -3.37 8.31 14.21
CA PRO A 350 -2.95 8.43 15.60
C PRO A 350 -4.07 8.94 16.51
N LYS A 351 -3.99 8.65 17.81
CA LYS A 351 -4.92 9.12 18.86
C LYS A 351 -6.40 8.75 18.62
N SER A 352 -6.68 7.84 17.68
CA SER A 352 -8.02 7.31 17.46
C SER A 352 -8.47 6.51 18.68
N GLN A 353 -9.76 6.57 19.00
CA GLN A 353 -10.32 5.82 20.14
C GLN A 353 -10.59 4.35 19.80
N HIS A 354 -10.72 4.03 18.50
CA HIS A 354 -11.07 2.71 18.00
C HIS A 354 -10.12 2.27 16.89
N ALA A 355 -9.89 0.96 16.82
CA ALA A 355 -9.14 0.34 15.75
C ALA A 355 -10.00 0.26 14.49
N THR A 356 -9.32 0.11 13.35
CA THR A 356 -9.97 0.12 12.02
C THR A 356 -9.43 -1.01 11.18
N LEU A 357 -10.24 -1.49 10.22
CA LEU A 357 -9.79 -2.50 9.26
C LEU A 357 -8.56 -2.02 8.48
N ASP A 358 -8.58 -0.79 7.94
CA ASP A 358 -7.44 -0.21 7.21
C ASP A 358 -6.18 -0.13 8.09
N GLY A 359 -6.32 0.29 9.35
CA GLY A 359 -5.20 0.39 10.28
C GLY A 359 -4.60 -0.96 10.63
N THR A 360 -5.45 -1.93 10.92
CA THR A 360 -5.06 -3.29 11.32
C THR A 360 -4.47 -4.07 10.16
N GLY A 361 -5.18 -4.15 9.03
CA GLY A 361 -4.67 -4.84 7.84
C GLY A 361 -3.39 -4.18 7.30
N SER A 362 -3.26 -2.85 7.34
CA SER A 362 -1.99 -2.20 6.98
C SER A 362 -0.85 -2.58 7.93
N ALA A 363 -1.11 -2.71 9.23
CA ALA A 363 -0.09 -3.13 10.20
C ALA A 363 0.36 -4.58 9.95
N LEU A 364 -0.60 -5.49 9.71
CA LEU A 364 -0.31 -6.88 9.38
C LEU A 364 0.45 -7.00 8.07
N GLY A 365 0.02 -6.30 7.02
CA GLY A 365 0.70 -6.26 5.73
C GLY A 365 2.15 -5.78 5.84
N ASN A 366 2.42 -4.79 6.69
CA ASN A 366 3.80 -4.32 6.96
C ASN A 366 4.65 -5.40 7.67
N LEU A 367 4.09 -6.11 8.66
CA LEU A 367 4.76 -7.22 9.34
C LEU A 367 5.02 -8.39 8.38
N GLN A 368 4.07 -8.69 7.50
CA GLN A 368 4.24 -9.67 6.42
C GLN A 368 5.33 -9.22 5.43
N ASP A 369 5.47 -7.91 5.20
CA ASP A 369 6.47 -7.36 4.30
C ASP A 369 7.90 -7.47 4.79
N ILE A 370 8.10 -7.32 6.09
CA ILE A 370 9.39 -7.63 6.72
C ILE A 370 9.59 -9.13 6.99
N GLY A 371 8.63 -9.99 6.64
CA GLY A 371 8.77 -11.45 6.76
C GLY A 371 8.45 -12.02 8.15
N ALA A 372 7.71 -11.29 8.99
CA ALA A 372 7.37 -11.77 10.35
C ALA A 372 6.48 -13.03 10.35
N PHE A 373 5.69 -13.25 9.29
CA PHE A 373 4.74 -14.36 9.19
C PHE A 373 5.16 -15.47 8.21
N LEU A 374 6.26 -15.30 7.48
CA LEU A 374 6.63 -16.17 6.37
C LEU A 374 8.11 -16.58 6.51
N PRO A 375 8.42 -17.80 6.98
CA PRO A 375 9.79 -18.25 7.21
C PRO A 375 10.71 -18.10 5.98
N GLU A 376 10.22 -18.47 4.80
CA GLU A 376 10.98 -18.33 3.55
C GLU A 376 11.29 -16.87 3.22
N LYS A 377 10.34 -15.96 3.47
CA LYS A 377 10.57 -14.53 3.27
C LYS A 377 11.52 -13.98 4.32
N GLN A 378 11.42 -14.41 5.58
CA GLN A 378 12.35 -14.03 6.64
C GLN A 378 13.78 -14.45 6.28
N LYS A 379 13.96 -15.70 5.82
CA LYS A 379 15.23 -16.23 5.34
C LYS A 379 15.78 -15.43 4.16
N ARG A 380 14.93 -15.10 3.17
CA ARG A 380 15.32 -14.30 2.00
C ARG A 380 15.74 -12.87 2.37
N LEU A 381 15.02 -12.25 3.30
CA LEU A 381 15.27 -10.86 3.67
C LEU A 381 16.47 -10.74 4.61
N TRP A 382 16.51 -11.57 5.64
CA TRP A 382 17.43 -11.40 6.74
C TRP A 382 18.59 -12.38 6.69
N GLY A 383 18.38 -13.57 6.12
CA GLY A 383 19.30 -14.72 6.16
C GLY A 383 18.74 -15.90 6.95
N GLY A 384 19.35 -17.07 6.81
CA GLY A 384 18.94 -18.28 7.53
C GLY A 384 19.25 -18.29 9.03
N VAL A 385 18.80 -19.32 9.74
CA VAL A 385 19.09 -19.51 11.18
C VAL A 385 20.58 -19.46 11.45
N ALA A 386 21.40 -20.17 10.66
CA ALA A 386 22.85 -20.19 10.82
C ALA A 386 23.54 -18.83 10.58
N GLU A 387 22.91 -17.92 9.85
CA GLU A 387 23.48 -16.61 9.50
C GLU A 387 23.06 -15.52 10.50
N ASN A 388 21.84 -15.61 11.04
CA ASN A 388 21.24 -14.55 11.87
C ASN A 388 21.13 -14.84 13.35
N VAL A 389 21.13 -16.11 13.72
CA VAL A 389 20.90 -16.53 15.10
C VAL A 389 22.23 -16.92 15.70
N MET A 390 22.71 -16.11 16.64
CA MET A 390 23.88 -16.44 17.43
C MET A 390 23.51 -17.56 18.41
N ASP A 391 24.11 -18.74 18.21
CA ASP A 391 23.96 -19.87 19.13
C ASP A 391 24.89 -19.65 20.34
N LEU A 392 24.27 -19.45 21.51
CA LEU A 392 24.94 -19.28 22.80
C LEU A 392 25.30 -20.63 23.45
N GLY A 393 25.01 -21.74 22.77
CA GLY A 393 25.41 -23.09 23.15
C GLY A 393 24.35 -23.83 23.97
N CYS A 394 24.81 -24.92 24.58
CA CYS A 394 24.01 -25.78 25.44
C CYS A 394 24.50 -25.66 26.89
N VAL A 395 23.57 -25.53 27.83
CA VAL A 395 23.86 -25.54 29.27
C VAL A 395 23.17 -26.74 29.89
N THR A 396 23.94 -27.60 30.53
CA THR A 396 23.41 -28.74 31.30
C THR A 396 23.16 -28.29 32.72
N LEU A 397 21.93 -28.46 33.20
CA LEU A 397 21.52 -28.04 34.54
C LEU A 397 20.43 -28.97 35.08
N SER A 398 20.34 -29.10 36.40
CA SER A 398 19.30 -29.89 37.06
C SER A 398 17.98 -29.13 37.22
N ARG A 399 18.04 -27.79 37.25
CA ARG A 399 16.87 -26.90 37.39
C ARG A 399 17.21 -25.49 36.90
N LEU A 400 16.27 -24.85 36.23
CA LEU A 400 16.38 -23.47 35.75
C LEU A 400 16.18 -22.47 36.89
N THR A 401 16.99 -21.42 36.85
CA THR A 401 16.97 -20.22 37.70
C THR A 401 16.96 -18.97 36.83
N GLU A 402 16.66 -17.80 37.41
CA GLU A 402 16.64 -16.54 36.65
C GLU A 402 18.00 -16.23 35.98
N LYS A 403 19.10 -16.52 36.69
CA LYS A 403 20.47 -16.25 36.22
C LYS A 403 20.82 -16.99 34.95
N ASP A 404 20.20 -18.14 34.69
CA ASP A 404 20.44 -18.94 33.49
C ASP A 404 20.03 -18.19 32.22
N PHE A 405 19.18 -17.17 32.34
CA PHE A 405 18.70 -16.35 31.23
C PHE A 405 19.48 -15.03 31.06
N ASP A 406 20.45 -14.71 31.91
CA ASP A 406 21.20 -13.45 31.87
C ASP A 406 21.89 -13.22 30.51
N SER A 407 22.33 -14.31 29.85
CA SER A 407 22.94 -14.27 28.51
C SER A 407 21.99 -13.76 27.41
N LEU A 408 20.68 -13.80 27.65
CA LEU A 408 19.62 -13.34 26.76
C LEU A 408 18.98 -12.04 27.28
N THR A 409 18.58 -11.97 28.55
CA THR A 409 17.80 -10.85 29.10
C THR A 409 18.58 -9.54 29.14
N THR A 410 19.92 -9.60 29.27
CA THR A 410 20.79 -8.41 29.31
C THR A 410 21.03 -7.78 27.93
N ARG A 411 20.70 -8.48 26.83
CA ARG A 411 20.93 -8.00 25.45
C ARG A 411 19.88 -6.99 25.04
N LYS A 412 20.29 -5.79 24.62
CA LYS A 412 19.38 -4.67 24.30
C LYS A 412 18.58 -4.88 23.01
N GLU A 413 19.10 -5.71 22.12
CA GLU A 413 18.52 -6.03 20.82
C GLU A 413 17.36 -7.03 20.91
N ILE A 414 17.20 -7.75 22.02
CA ILE A 414 16.08 -8.65 22.26
C ILE A 414 14.84 -7.85 22.71
N ASN A 415 13.75 -7.94 21.97
CA ASN A 415 12.43 -7.47 22.34
C ASN A 415 11.67 -8.50 23.18
N SER A 416 11.70 -9.76 22.77
CA SER A 416 10.97 -10.88 23.38
C SER A 416 11.77 -12.18 23.33
N LEU A 417 11.51 -13.08 24.27
CA LEU A 417 11.97 -14.46 24.27
C LEU A 417 10.80 -15.38 23.97
N ARG A 418 11.00 -16.38 23.12
CA ARG A 418 10.06 -17.49 22.92
C ARG A 418 10.67 -18.79 23.41
N PHE A 419 9.85 -19.62 24.03
CA PHE A 419 10.24 -20.89 24.63
C PHE A 419 9.74 -22.06 23.79
N PHE A 420 10.58 -23.07 23.60
CA PHE A 420 10.27 -24.27 22.83
C PHE A 420 10.78 -25.52 23.54
N ALA A 421 10.01 -26.60 23.52
CA ALA A 421 10.49 -27.91 23.98
C ALA A 421 11.64 -28.42 23.08
N VAL A 422 11.49 -28.24 21.77
CA VAL A 422 12.51 -28.56 20.76
C VAL A 422 12.60 -27.40 19.78
N ALA A 423 13.82 -27.02 19.40
CA ALA A 423 14.03 -25.97 18.41
C ALA A 423 13.34 -26.31 17.08
N PRO A 424 12.62 -25.38 16.44
CA PRO A 424 12.13 -25.61 15.09
C PRO A 424 13.30 -25.52 14.10
N ASP A 425 13.80 -26.69 13.66
CA ASP A 425 14.93 -26.79 12.73
C ASP A 425 14.63 -26.18 11.34
N SER A 426 13.35 -26.02 11.00
CA SER A 426 12.88 -25.41 9.75
C SER A 426 13.00 -23.88 9.70
N GLY A 427 13.34 -23.23 10.82
CA GLY A 427 13.29 -21.77 10.95
C GLY A 427 11.87 -21.21 11.04
N ASN A 428 10.84 -22.07 11.12
CA ASN A 428 9.48 -21.66 11.41
C ASN A 428 9.28 -21.46 12.92
N PHE A 429 9.45 -20.22 13.39
CA PHE A 429 9.35 -19.86 14.81
C PHE A 429 7.93 -19.48 15.27
N LEU A 430 6.92 -19.72 14.45
CA LEU A 430 5.52 -19.40 14.74
C LEU A 430 4.75 -20.61 15.30
N GLU A 431 5.32 -21.80 15.18
CA GLU A 431 4.71 -23.06 15.62
C GLU A 431 5.38 -23.59 16.88
N ASN A 432 4.62 -24.30 17.71
CA ASN A 432 5.10 -25.03 18.88
C ASN A 432 5.78 -24.20 19.99
N ALA A 433 5.69 -22.86 19.93
CA ALA A 433 6.11 -22.03 21.04
C ALA A 433 5.22 -22.31 22.26
N LYS A 434 5.85 -22.40 23.43
CA LYS A 434 5.20 -22.70 24.72
C LYS A 434 4.88 -21.46 25.54
N GLY A 435 5.48 -20.33 25.19
CA GLY A 435 5.20 -19.04 25.81
C GLY A 435 6.12 -17.95 25.28
N VAL A 436 5.75 -16.71 25.57
CA VAL A 436 6.54 -15.50 25.29
C VAL A 436 6.86 -14.79 26.59
N PHE A 437 8.11 -14.36 26.74
CA PHE A 437 8.54 -13.50 27.84
C PHE A 437 9.14 -12.20 27.30
N TYR A 438 8.76 -11.07 27.87
CA TYR A 438 9.39 -9.79 27.60
C TYR A 438 10.41 -9.48 28.70
N PRO A 439 11.72 -9.50 28.39
CA PRO A 439 12.75 -9.22 29.39
C PRO A 439 12.76 -7.76 29.85
N ARG A 440 12.07 -6.87 29.12
CA ARG A 440 11.94 -5.44 29.42
C ARG A 440 10.56 -4.94 28.98
N PRO A 441 10.05 -3.87 29.60
CA PRO A 441 8.87 -3.17 29.09
C PRO A 441 9.05 -2.78 27.63
N THR A 442 8.09 -3.15 26.78
CA THR A 442 8.06 -2.80 25.36
C THR A 442 6.64 -2.49 24.91
N ILE A 443 6.54 -1.57 23.95
CA ILE A 443 5.29 -1.27 23.24
C ILE A 443 5.09 -2.20 22.03
N VAL A 444 6.18 -2.78 21.52
CA VAL A 444 6.15 -3.64 20.32
C VAL A 444 5.88 -5.06 20.76
N LEU A 445 4.69 -5.54 20.45
CA LEU A 445 4.28 -6.90 20.81
C LEU A 445 4.96 -7.94 19.92
N ASP A 446 5.31 -9.07 20.51
CA ASP A 446 5.61 -10.29 19.79
C ASP A 446 4.38 -10.74 19.00
N VAL A 447 4.58 -11.26 17.77
CA VAL A 447 3.46 -11.74 16.94
C VAL A 447 2.65 -12.85 17.58
N MET A 448 3.26 -13.62 18.49
CA MET A 448 2.56 -14.64 19.27
C MET A 448 1.58 -14.05 20.29
N GLU A 449 1.76 -12.81 20.75
CA GLU A 449 0.76 -12.05 21.54
C GLU A 449 -0.19 -11.26 20.63
N LEU A 450 0.34 -10.65 19.56
CA LEU A 450 -0.41 -9.75 18.70
C LEU A 450 -1.53 -10.47 17.92
N ILE A 451 -1.22 -11.58 17.26
CA ILE A 451 -2.17 -12.23 16.35
C ILE A 451 -3.42 -12.74 17.06
N PRO A 452 -3.34 -13.43 18.22
CA PRO A 452 -4.53 -13.78 18.99
C PRO A 452 -5.41 -12.58 19.38
N LYS A 453 -4.80 -11.44 19.72
CA LYS A 453 -5.53 -10.21 20.04
C LYS A 453 -6.25 -9.64 18.82
N VAL A 454 -5.58 -9.59 17.67
CA VAL A 454 -6.19 -9.13 16.41
C VAL A 454 -7.31 -10.08 15.96
N LYS A 455 -7.15 -11.40 16.15
CA LYS A 455 -8.24 -12.38 15.91
C LYS A 455 -9.46 -12.09 16.80
N THR A 456 -9.24 -11.87 18.10
CA THR A 456 -10.33 -11.51 19.01
C THR A 456 -11.05 -10.23 18.56
N TRP A 457 -10.29 -9.22 18.12
CA TRP A 457 -10.85 -7.98 17.60
C TRP A 457 -11.63 -8.18 16.30
N ILE A 458 -11.09 -8.94 15.32
CA ILE A 458 -11.77 -9.14 14.03
C ILE A 458 -13.07 -9.94 14.19
N ASP A 459 -13.15 -10.80 15.20
CA ASP A 459 -14.35 -11.59 15.50
C ASP A 459 -15.44 -10.75 16.18
N THR A 460 -15.06 -9.69 16.90
CA THR A 460 -15.96 -8.87 17.72
C THR A 460 -16.29 -7.51 17.10
N THR A 461 -15.48 -7.02 16.16
CA THR A 461 -15.73 -5.74 15.49
C THR A 461 -16.98 -5.79 14.62
N SER A 462 -17.73 -4.68 14.59
CA SER A 462 -18.89 -4.50 13.70
C SER A 462 -18.50 -4.03 12.29
N GLN A 463 -17.21 -3.76 12.05
CA GLN A 463 -16.72 -3.29 10.75
C GLN A 463 -16.71 -4.43 9.72
N SER A 464 -17.28 -4.19 8.53
CA SER A 464 -17.22 -5.11 7.39
C SER A 464 -16.19 -4.68 6.33
N MET A 465 -16.01 -3.38 6.12
CA MET A 465 -15.12 -2.84 5.08
C MET A 465 -14.49 -1.50 5.50
N GLY A 466 -13.20 -1.32 5.22
CA GLY A 466 -12.49 -0.04 5.28
C GLY A 466 -12.44 0.65 3.90
N ASN A 467 -11.56 1.64 3.74
CA ASN A 467 -11.35 2.29 2.44
C ASN A 467 -10.62 1.37 1.45
N TRP A 468 -9.75 0.49 1.96
CA TRP A 468 -8.93 -0.40 1.12
C TRP A 468 -8.91 -1.85 1.57
N ILE A 469 -9.28 -2.13 2.83
CA ILE A 469 -9.17 -3.47 3.41
C ILE A 469 -10.55 -3.95 3.87
N SER A 470 -10.96 -5.16 3.45
CA SER A 470 -12.17 -5.79 3.96
C SER A 470 -11.90 -6.67 5.19
N ARG A 471 -12.96 -6.95 5.95
CA ARG A 471 -12.89 -7.90 7.06
C ARG A 471 -12.48 -9.29 6.56
N GLU A 472 -13.04 -9.73 5.44
CA GLU A 472 -12.79 -11.05 4.85
C GLU A 472 -11.33 -11.22 4.41
N GLU A 473 -10.75 -10.17 3.82
CA GLU A 473 -9.32 -10.15 3.48
C GLU A 473 -8.46 -10.33 4.73
N THR A 474 -8.75 -9.56 5.79
CA THR A 474 -8.02 -9.64 7.07
C THR A 474 -8.18 -11.02 7.72
N VAL A 475 -9.38 -11.59 7.74
CA VAL A 475 -9.65 -12.93 8.27
C VAL A 475 -8.84 -13.98 7.50
N SER A 476 -8.84 -13.92 6.17
CA SER A 476 -8.07 -14.85 5.34
C SER A 476 -6.57 -14.80 5.65
N GLU A 477 -6.01 -13.61 5.85
CA GLU A 477 -4.60 -13.45 6.23
C GLU A 477 -4.29 -14.04 7.62
N LEU A 478 -5.18 -13.80 8.60
CA LEU A 478 -5.00 -14.30 9.97
C LEU A 478 -5.08 -15.83 10.04
N VAL A 479 -6.00 -16.43 9.28
CA VAL A 479 -6.12 -17.89 9.16
C VAL A 479 -4.86 -18.49 8.55
N ALA A 480 -4.29 -17.85 7.52
CA ALA A 480 -3.07 -18.32 6.87
C ALA A 480 -1.83 -18.30 7.80
N THR A 481 -1.83 -17.45 8.83
CA THR A 481 -0.69 -17.26 9.73
C THR A 481 -0.53 -18.38 10.78
N LYS A 482 -1.59 -19.18 11.05
CA LYS A 482 -1.55 -20.38 11.94
C LYS A 482 -0.94 -20.18 13.34
N ILE A 483 -1.06 -19.00 13.93
CA ILE A 483 -0.62 -18.73 15.31
C ILE A 483 -1.77 -18.99 16.28
N GLU A 484 -1.51 -19.85 17.26
CA GLU A 484 -2.40 -20.14 18.38
C GLU A 484 -2.06 -19.30 19.62
N PRO A 485 -3.05 -19.00 20.50
CA PRO A 485 -2.79 -18.30 21.76
C PRO A 485 -1.84 -19.09 22.66
N ILE A 486 -0.84 -18.40 23.22
CA ILE A 486 0.11 -18.96 24.18
C ILE A 486 0.28 -18.03 25.40
N PRO A 487 0.75 -18.54 26.55
CA PRO A 487 1.04 -17.72 27.72
C PRO A 487 2.05 -16.59 27.43
N VAL A 488 1.80 -15.41 27.99
CA VAL A 488 2.63 -14.21 27.84
C VAL A 488 3.03 -13.65 29.21
N PHE A 489 4.33 -13.43 29.40
CA PHE A 489 4.94 -13.00 30.66
C PHE A 489 5.70 -11.67 30.49
N LYS A 490 5.51 -10.70 31.40
CA LYS A 490 6.06 -9.33 31.26
C LYS A 490 6.96 -8.86 32.41
N SER A 491 6.96 -9.57 33.54
CA SER A 491 7.63 -9.12 34.77
C SER A 491 8.60 -10.16 35.30
N GLU A 492 8.23 -11.44 35.23
CA GLU A 492 9.01 -12.54 35.80
C GLU A 492 9.16 -13.65 34.76
N ILE A 493 10.31 -14.32 34.81
CA ILE A 493 10.55 -15.51 33.99
C ILE A 493 9.67 -16.63 34.55
N PRO A 494 8.89 -17.34 33.72
CA PRO A 494 7.95 -18.36 34.19
C PRO A 494 8.66 -19.67 34.56
N LEU A 495 9.53 -19.63 35.57
CA LEU A 495 10.44 -20.73 35.91
C LEU A 495 9.73 -22.04 36.21
N GLU A 496 8.53 -22.01 36.79
CA GLU A 496 7.74 -23.22 37.04
C GLU A 496 7.40 -23.92 35.72
N LEU A 497 6.73 -23.22 34.81
CA LEU A 497 6.40 -23.71 33.46
C LEU A 497 7.65 -24.17 32.70
N LEU A 498 8.75 -23.40 32.74
CA LEU A 498 9.95 -23.76 31.99
C LEU A 498 10.66 -24.99 32.57
N ASN A 499 10.65 -25.15 33.89
CA ASN A 499 11.17 -26.36 34.54
C ASN A 499 10.30 -27.58 34.22
N GLU A 500 8.98 -27.45 34.17
CA GLU A 500 8.09 -28.53 33.72
C GLU A 500 8.42 -28.95 32.27
N ILE A 501 8.51 -28.00 31.35
CA ILE A 501 8.90 -28.28 29.95
C ILE A 501 10.26 -28.99 29.89
N LEU A 502 11.25 -28.50 30.64
CA LEU A 502 12.58 -29.09 30.69
C LEU A 502 12.57 -30.51 31.27
N LEU A 503 11.79 -30.76 32.32
CA LEU A 503 11.66 -32.07 32.97
C LEU A 503 11.02 -33.11 32.04
N GLU A 504 9.94 -32.72 31.36
CA GLU A 504 9.19 -33.57 30.43
C GLU A 504 9.98 -33.88 29.17
N ASN A 505 10.63 -32.87 28.57
CA ASN A 505 11.24 -32.98 27.25
C ASN A 505 12.76 -33.23 27.30
N LYS A 506 13.36 -33.19 28.50
CA LYS A 506 14.82 -33.20 28.75
C LYS A 506 15.58 -32.05 28.07
N ARG A 507 14.84 -31.10 27.50
CA ARG A 507 15.36 -30.01 26.71
C ARG A 507 14.42 -28.81 26.77
N LEU A 508 15.01 -27.62 26.78
CA LEU A 508 14.34 -26.36 26.54
C LEU A 508 15.19 -25.53 25.58
N THR A 509 14.61 -25.06 24.48
CA THR A 509 15.25 -24.09 23.59
C THR A 509 14.60 -22.73 23.79
N VAL A 510 15.42 -21.70 23.94
CA VAL A 510 14.99 -20.31 24.08
C VAL A 510 15.55 -19.52 22.92
N LEU A 511 14.67 -18.77 22.25
CA LEU A 511 15.03 -17.90 21.14
C LEU A 511 14.70 -16.45 21.49
N GLY A 512 15.67 -15.56 21.30
CA GLY A 512 15.49 -14.11 21.45
C GLY A 512 15.16 -13.43 20.12
N PHE A 513 14.07 -12.68 20.07
CA PHE A 513 13.56 -11.99 18.89
C PHE A 513 13.73 -10.48 19.05
N ASP A 514 14.05 -9.78 17.96
CA ASP A 514 14.06 -8.32 17.93
C ASP A 514 12.66 -7.73 17.65
N VAL A 515 12.58 -6.40 17.56
CA VAL A 515 11.31 -5.68 17.31
C VAL A 515 10.70 -5.98 15.92
N LEU A 516 11.50 -6.51 14.99
CA LEU A 516 11.04 -6.95 13.66
C LEU A 516 10.62 -8.41 13.63
N GLN A 517 10.62 -9.09 14.79
CA GLN A 517 10.28 -10.51 14.93
C GLN A 517 11.28 -11.44 14.25
N ILE A 518 12.54 -11.00 14.13
CA ILE A 518 13.64 -11.80 13.60
C ILE A 518 14.36 -12.45 14.78
N ALA A 519 14.60 -13.76 14.72
CA ALA A 519 15.40 -14.46 15.73
C ALA A 519 16.86 -13.99 15.67
N ARG A 520 17.45 -13.71 16.84
CA ARG A 520 18.82 -13.18 16.97
C ARG A 520 19.72 -14.04 17.84
N PHE A 521 19.16 -14.71 18.84
CA PHE A 521 19.92 -15.54 19.78
C PHE A 521 19.20 -16.85 20.04
N LYS A 522 19.98 -17.89 20.28
CA LYS A 522 19.50 -19.20 20.70
C LYS A 522 20.29 -19.67 21.91
N GLN A 523 19.60 -20.17 22.92
CA GLN A 523 20.19 -20.88 24.05
C GLN A 523 19.45 -22.20 24.21
N THR A 524 20.18 -23.29 24.42
CA THR A 524 19.57 -24.58 24.78
C THR A 524 19.92 -24.94 26.21
N PHE A 525 18.93 -25.40 26.97
CA PHE A 525 19.10 -26.00 28.28
C PHE A 525 18.77 -27.49 28.19
N ILE A 526 19.59 -28.33 28.85
CA ILE A 526 19.47 -29.78 28.81
C ILE A 526 19.43 -30.30 30.24
N LEU A 527 18.48 -31.19 30.51
CA LEU A 527 18.46 -31.95 31.75
C LEU A 527 19.38 -33.17 31.60
N PRO A 528 20.33 -33.40 32.52
CA PRO A 528 21.28 -34.52 32.44
C PRO A 528 20.62 -35.90 32.49
#